data_AF-A0A1Q5L0G6-F1
#
_entry.id   AF-A0A1Q5L0G6-F1
#
_cell.length_a   1.000
_cell.length_b   1.000
_cell.length_c   1.000
_cell.angle_alpha   90.00
_cell.angle_beta   90.00
_cell.angle_gamma   90.00
#
_symmetry.space_group_name_H-M   'P 1'
#
loop_
_entity.id
_entity.type
_entity.pdbx_description
1 polymer ?
#
loop_
_entity_poly.entity_id
_entity_poly.type
_entity_poly.pdbx_seq_one_letter_code
_entity_poly.pdbx_strand_id
1 'polypeptide(L)'
;MTATPARDKVSAVLWLAAGKSQRAAAEAAGVSPGTVAQWRRDPVFAAEVERIRGAWEEQPRDGRELLAQLDEVEKRLTPAAPARRVEKRAMRAIARGLREAGR
;
A
#
# COMPACT_ATOMS: atom_id res chain seq x y z
N MET A 1 -0.69 15.81 2.82
CA MET A 1 0.06 14.77 2.07
C MET A 1 -0.89 13.61 1.87
N THR A 2 -1.38 13.43 0.64
CA THR A 2 -2.27 12.31 0.30
C THR A 2 -1.46 11.02 0.41
N ALA A 3 -1.92 10.06 1.22
CA ALA A 3 -1.28 8.75 1.29
C ALA A 3 -1.26 8.16 -0.12
N THR A 4 -0.09 7.79 -0.63
CA THR A 4 0.02 7.17 -1.95
C THR A 4 -0.87 5.92 -1.98
N PRO A 5 -1.81 5.81 -2.93
CA PRO A 5 -2.66 4.63 -3.10
C PRO A 5 -1.86 3.33 -3.12
N ALA A 6 -2.40 2.28 -2.52
CA ALA A 6 -1.76 0.96 -2.47
C ALA A 6 -1.49 0.41 -3.88
N ARG A 7 -2.43 0.61 -4.82
CA ARG A 7 -2.28 0.26 -6.24
C ARG A 7 -0.99 0.81 -6.89
N ASP A 8 -0.56 2.02 -6.52
CA ASP A 8 0.62 2.65 -7.13
C ASP A 8 1.89 1.95 -6.60
N LYS A 9 1.87 1.52 -5.34
CA LYS A 9 2.95 0.69 -4.76
C LYS A 9 2.99 -0.70 -5.40
N VAL A 10 1.84 -1.31 -5.68
CA VAL A 10 1.73 -2.62 -6.36
C VAL A 10 2.36 -2.54 -7.76
N SER A 11 2.09 -1.48 -8.52
CA SER A 11 2.75 -1.23 -9.82
C SER A 11 4.27 -1.16 -9.68
N ALA A 12 4.79 -0.44 -8.69
CA ALA A 12 6.23 -0.39 -8.45
C ALA A 12 6.82 -1.76 -8.05
N VAL A 13 6.12 -2.54 -7.22
CA VAL A 13 6.53 -3.90 -6.81
C VAL A 13 6.68 -4.81 -8.03
N LEU A 14 5.68 -4.83 -8.91
CA LEU A 14 5.68 -5.66 -10.11
C LEU A 14 6.91 -5.39 -10.99
N TRP A 15 7.20 -4.12 -11.26
CA TRP A 15 8.31 -3.73 -12.12
C TRP A 15 9.68 -4.04 -11.49
N LEU A 16 9.84 -3.81 -10.18
CA LEU A 16 11.08 -4.13 -9.46
C LEU A 16 11.32 -5.65 -9.35
N ALA A 17 10.26 -6.42 -9.14
CA ALA A 17 10.32 -7.88 -9.09
C ALA A 17 10.71 -8.47 -10.45
N ALA A 18 10.21 -7.89 -11.55
CA ALA A 18 10.62 -8.22 -12.91
C ALA A 18 12.04 -7.75 -13.30
N GLY A 19 12.85 -7.30 -12.32
CA GLY A 19 14.24 -6.88 -12.52
C GLY A 19 14.39 -5.52 -13.21
N LYS A 20 13.32 -4.71 -13.31
CA LYS A 20 13.39 -3.38 -13.93
C LYS A 20 14.00 -2.35 -12.99
N SER A 21 14.46 -1.24 -13.57
CA SER A 21 15.09 -0.17 -12.83
C SER A 21 14.10 0.57 -11.92
N GLN A 22 14.62 1.23 -10.89
CA GLN A 22 13.82 2.10 -10.02
C GLN A 22 13.09 3.20 -10.80
N ARG A 23 13.71 3.73 -11.86
CA ARG A 23 13.10 4.73 -12.71
C ARG A 23 11.87 4.18 -13.43
N ALA A 24 11.97 2.99 -14.03
CA ALA A 24 10.86 2.35 -14.72
C ALA A 24 9.71 2.01 -13.76
N ALA A 25 10.03 1.55 -12.54
CA ALA A 25 9.03 1.29 -11.51
C ALA A 25 8.32 2.58 -11.06
N ALA A 26 9.04 3.70 -10.96
CA ALA A 26 8.47 5.00 -10.62
C ALA A 26 7.55 5.53 -11.71
N GLU A 27 7.96 5.40 -12.99
CA GLU A 27 7.13 5.75 -14.15
C GLU A 27 5.84 4.93 -14.18
N ALA A 28 5.90 3.62 -13.96
CA ALA A 28 4.74 2.73 -13.91
C ALA A 28 3.78 3.04 -12.75
N ALA A 29 4.32 3.49 -11.62
CA ALA A 29 3.56 3.88 -10.44
C ALA A 29 3.07 5.34 -10.47
N GLY A 30 3.47 6.14 -11.47
CA GLY A 30 3.12 7.56 -11.56
C GLY A 30 3.71 8.43 -10.44
N VAL A 31 4.86 8.02 -9.87
CA VAL A 31 5.53 8.72 -8.75
C VAL A 31 6.97 9.09 -9.08
N SER A 32 7.63 9.82 -8.18
CA SER A 32 9.06 10.14 -8.34
C SER A 32 9.95 8.92 -8.01
N PRO A 33 11.15 8.79 -8.61
CA PRO A 33 12.11 7.76 -8.24
C PRO A 33 12.51 7.81 -6.75
N GLY A 34 12.58 9.01 -6.17
CA GLY A 34 12.85 9.19 -4.74
C GLY A 34 11.77 8.61 -3.84
N THR A 35 10.50 8.65 -4.28
CA THR A 35 9.38 8.01 -3.59
C THR A 35 9.53 6.49 -3.56
N VAL A 36 9.91 5.88 -4.70
CA VAL A 36 10.19 4.44 -4.76
C VAL A 36 11.42 4.08 -3.93
N ALA A 37 12.47 4.91 -3.94
CA ALA A 37 13.65 4.73 -3.09
C ALA A 37 13.29 4.75 -1.61
N GLN A 38 12.36 5.61 -1.21
CA GLN A 38 11.83 5.66 0.16
C GLN A 38 11.05 4.38 0.49
N TRP A 39 10.17 3.90 -0.39
CA TRP A 39 9.42 2.65 -0.16
C TRP A 39 10.33 1.43 -0.01
N ARG A 40 11.44 1.37 -0.75
CA ARG A 40 12.40 0.26 -0.58
C ARG A 40 13.06 0.20 0.80
N ARG A 41 12.97 1.27 1.61
CA ARG A 41 13.42 1.28 3.01
C ARG A 41 12.36 0.74 3.97
N ASP A 42 11.12 0.64 3.53
CA ASP A 42 10.04 0.00 4.28
C ASP A 42 10.21 -1.54 4.16
N PRO A 43 10.41 -2.26 5.29
CA PRO A 43 10.63 -3.70 5.27
C PRO A 43 9.43 -4.45 4.68
N VAL A 44 8.21 -3.94 4.81
CA VAL A 44 7.02 -4.58 4.23
C VAL A 44 7.12 -4.53 2.71
N PHE A 45 7.36 -3.35 2.14
CA PHE A 45 7.48 -3.18 0.70
C PHE A 45 8.65 -3.99 0.12
N ALA A 46 9.81 -4.00 0.78
CA ALA A 46 10.95 -4.79 0.34
C ALA A 46 10.66 -6.30 0.34
N ALA A 47 9.96 -6.81 1.35
CA ALA A 47 9.55 -8.22 1.42
C ALA A 47 8.56 -8.59 0.29
N GLU A 48 7.64 -7.70 -0.07
CA GLU A 48 6.73 -7.94 -1.20
C GLU A 48 7.48 -8.05 -2.53
N VAL A 49 8.48 -7.20 -2.78
CA VAL A 49 9.31 -7.25 -4.00
C VAL A 49 10.01 -8.60 -4.15
N GLU A 50 10.67 -9.08 -3.09
CA GLU A 50 11.41 -10.35 -3.16
C GLU A 50 10.48 -11.55 -3.28
N ARG A 51 9.29 -11.52 -2.66
CA ARG A 51 8.31 -12.60 -2.82
C ARG A 51 7.81 -12.70 -4.26
N ILE A 52 7.43 -11.58 -4.86
CA ILE A 52 6.96 -11.56 -6.25
C ILE A 52 8.10 -11.95 -7.19
N ARG A 53 9.34 -11.51 -6.92
CA ARG A 53 10.52 -11.96 -7.67
C ARG A 53 10.68 -13.48 -7.62
N GLY A 54 10.62 -14.09 -6.44
CA GLY A 54 10.70 -15.54 -6.29
C GLY A 54 9.63 -16.26 -7.12
N ALA A 55 8.38 -15.77 -7.10
CA ALA A 55 7.31 -16.32 -7.94
C ALA A 55 7.59 -16.21 -9.45
N TRP A 56 8.18 -15.09 -9.90
CA TRP A 56 8.59 -14.90 -11.30
C TRP A 56 9.73 -15.84 -11.72
N GLU A 57 10.69 -16.08 -10.84
CA GLU A 57 11.87 -16.92 -11.09
C GLU A 57 11.51 -18.42 -11.05
N GLU A 58 10.62 -18.83 -10.15
CA GLU A 58 10.23 -20.23 -9.98
C GLU A 58 9.28 -20.73 -11.08
N GLN A 59 8.40 -19.87 -11.62
CA GLN A 59 7.48 -20.25 -12.70
C GLN A 59 7.10 -19.07 -13.60
N PRO A 60 7.74 -18.91 -14.77
CA PRO A 60 7.24 -17.96 -15.75
C PRO A 60 6.13 -18.65 -16.54
N ARG A 61 4.83 -18.34 -16.28
CA ARG A 61 3.75 -18.30 -17.32
C ARG A 61 2.31 -18.08 -16.85
N ASP A 62 1.95 -18.22 -15.57
CA ASP A 62 0.55 -18.01 -15.18
C ASP A 62 0.27 -16.56 -14.75
N GLY A 63 -0.17 -15.75 -15.71
CA GLY A 63 -0.56 -14.36 -15.46
C GLY A 63 -1.73 -14.22 -14.49
N ARG A 64 -2.59 -15.24 -14.34
CA ARG A 64 -3.73 -15.20 -13.41
C ARG A 64 -3.29 -15.37 -11.97
N GLU A 65 -2.35 -16.29 -11.74
CA GLU A 65 -1.73 -16.50 -10.44
C GLU A 65 -0.96 -15.26 -9.99
N LEU A 66 -0.21 -14.64 -10.91
CA LEU A 66 0.47 -13.38 -10.64
C LEU A 66 -0.52 -12.27 -10.25
N LEU A 67 -1.63 -12.12 -10.97
CA LEU A 67 -2.66 -11.12 -10.64
C LEU A 67 -3.26 -11.36 -9.25
N ALA A 68 -3.55 -12.63 -8.90
CA ALA A 68 -4.05 -12.97 -7.57
C ALA A 68 -3.04 -12.63 -6.45
N GLN A 69 -1.74 -12.83 -6.70
CA GLN A 69 -0.70 -12.43 -5.76
C GLN A 69 -0.60 -10.89 -5.62
N LEU A 70 -0.76 -10.15 -6.72
CA LEU A 70 -0.77 -8.68 -6.70
C LEU A 70 -1.97 -8.12 -5.92
N ASP A 71 -3.14 -8.74 -5.98
CA ASP A 71 -4.29 -8.36 -5.15
C ASP A 71 -4.00 -8.51 -3.65
N GLU A 72 -3.31 -9.58 -3.25
CA GLU A 72 -2.89 -9.79 -1.86
C GLU A 72 -1.83 -8.78 -1.41
N VAL A 73 -0.91 -8.40 -2.31
CA VAL A 73 0.07 -7.32 -2.08
C VAL A 73 -0.66 -6.00 -1.82
N GLU A 74 -1.68 -5.66 -2.62
CA GLU A 74 -2.46 -4.43 -2.44
C GLU A 74 -3.09 -4.34 -1.05
N LYS A 75 -3.71 -5.44 -0.59
CA LYS A 75 -4.31 -5.52 0.75
C LYS A 75 -3.30 -5.26 1.86
N ARG A 76 -2.09 -5.83 1.74
CA ARG A 76 -1.01 -5.66 2.75
C ARG A 76 -0.38 -4.26 2.73
N LEU A 77 -0.29 -3.65 1.54
CA LEU A 77 0.29 -2.31 1.37
C LEU A 77 -0.70 -1.19 1.66
N THR A 78 -2.00 -1.50 1.70
CA THR A 78 -3.02 -0.58 2.19
C THR A 78 -2.75 -0.29 3.66
N PRO A 79 -2.44 0.97 4.04
CA PRO A 79 -2.24 1.29 5.44
C PRO A 79 -3.51 0.95 6.21
N ALA A 80 -3.38 0.26 7.34
CA ALA A 80 -4.49 0.04 8.25
C ALA A 80 -5.17 1.38 8.50
N ALA A 81 -6.46 1.50 8.14
CA ALA A 81 -7.23 2.70 8.43
C ALA A 81 -6.98 3.09 9.89
N PRO A 82 -6.75 4.39 10.22
CA PRO A 82 -6.57 4.79 11.60
C PRO A 82 -7.81 4.36 12.38
N ALA A 83 -7.66 3.28 13.15
CA ALA A 83 -8.76 2.62 13.83
C ALA A 83 -9.41 3.62 14.79
N ARG A 84 -10.65 4.06 14.50
CA ARG A 84 -11.73 4.32 15.46
C ARG A 84 -11.43 5.18 16.71
N ARG A 85 -10.30 5.88 16.81
CA ARG A 85 -9.96 6.76 17.96
C ARG A 85 -10.56 8.14 17.82
N VAL A 86 -10.83 8.60 16.60
CA VAL A 86 -11.51 9.87 16.34
C VAL A 86 -13.02 9.72 16.53
N GLU A 87 -13.59 8.59 16.09
CA GLU A 87 -15.04 8.34 16.11
C GLU A 87 -15.61 8.25 17.54
N LYS A 88 -14.92 7.56 18.47
CA LYS A 88 -15.34 7.53 19.89
C LYS A 88 -15.20 8.88 20.59
N ARG A 89 -14.22 9.71 20.21
CA ARG A 89 -13.99 11.02 20.82
C ARG A 89 -14.98 12.05 20.29
N ALA A 90 -15.31 12.00 19.00
CA ALA A 90 -16.37 12.78 18.37
C ALA A 90 -17.76 12.40 18.92
N MET A 91 -18.09 11.11 19.01
CA MET A 91 -19.36 10.65 19.60
C MET A 91 -19.48 11.04 21.09
N ARG A 92 -18.40 10.99 21.87
CA ARG A 92 -18.42 11.46 23.27
C ARG A 92 -18.58 12.97 23.40
N ALA A 93 -18.02 13.76 22.49
CA ALA A 93 -18.18 15.21 22.48
C ALA A 93 -19.63 15.61 22.12
N ILE A 94 -20.21 14.96 21.11
CA ILE A 94 -21.60 15.18 20.68
C ILE A 94 -22.58 14.77 21.78
N ALA A 95 -22.39 13.60 22.41
CA ALA A 95 -23.24 13.14 23.50
C ALA A 95 -23.16 14.01 24.77
N ARG A 96 -22.05 14.72 24.98
CA ARG A 96 -21.88 15.65 26.10
C ARG A 96 -22.56 17.00 25.82
N GLY A 97 -22.39 17.55 24.62
CA GLY A 97 -23.06 18.80 24.21
C GLY A 97 -24.58 18.70 24.22
N LEU A 98 -25.16 17.57 23.80
CA LEU A 98 -26.61 17.35 23.83
C LEU A 98 -27.19 17.24 25.25
N ARG A 99 -26.38 16.86 26.24
CA ARG A 99 -26.81 16.77 27.65
C ARG A 99 -26.71 18.11 28.38
N GLU A 100 -25.84 19.00 27.90
CA GLU A 100 -25.65 20.35 28.44
C GLU A 100 -26.65 21.36 27.84
N ALA A 101 -27.09 21.16 26.60
CA ALA A 101 -28.07 22.03 25.94
C ALA A 101 -29.55 21.75 26.31
N GLY A 102 -29.82 20.70 27.07
CA GLY A 102 -31.16 20.29 27.49
C GLY A 102 -31.50 20.60 28.95
N ARG A 103 -30.81 21.57 29.57
CA ARG A 103 -31.02 21.97 30.96
C ARG A 103 -31.40 23.44 31.08
#